data_AF-A0A6F8TXK1-F1
#
_entry.id   AF-A0A6F8TXK1-F1
#
_cell.length_a   1.000
_cell.length_b   1.000
_cell.length_c   1.000
_cell.angle_alpha   90.00
_cell.angle_beta   90.00
_cell.angle_gamma   90.00
#
_symmetry.space_group_name_H-M   'P 1'
#
loop_
_entity.id
_entity.type
_entity.pdbx_description
1 polymer ?
#
loop_
_entity_poly.entity_id
_entity_poly.type
_entity_poly.pdbx_seq_one_letter_code
_entity_poly.pdbx_strand_id
1 'polypeptide(L)'
;MNDHMLFQQMDFIRQRTIAALDTTTEAHADEIPSGFRNSIRWNLGHILLSHENLVYSFAGENEQKSLPPTYDELFSFNTSPETWGTLVPPSLAELREHLEAQPKRLRETFSGRLDETGEKPFVLGGNTTFTTIGEVLSFANWHEGLHQGTITSIKRVQGIEDLWSKTER
;
A
#
# COMPACT_ATOMS: atom_id res chain seq x y z
N MET A 1 -20.96 6.61 -4.22
CA MET A 1 -19.83 7.46 -3.76
C MET A 1 -19.40 8.37 -4.93
N ASN A 2 -18.57 9.42 -4.77
CA ASN A 2 -18.04 10.13 -5.96
C ASN A 2 -16.74 9.46 -6.41
N ASP A 3 -16.83 8.59 -7.43
CA ASP A 3 -15.70 7.83 -7.99
C ASP A 3 -14.50 8.72 -8.31
N HIS A 4 -14.74 9.84 -8.97
CA HIS A 4 -13.68 10.77 -9.34
C HIS A 4 -12.91 11.27 -8.11
N MET A 5 -13.63 11.62 -7.03
CA MET A 5 -12.99 12.10 -5.80
C MET A 5 -12.16 11.01 -5.12
N LEU A 6 -12.65 9.77 -5.07
CA LEU A 6 -11.95 8.69 -4.38
C LEU A 6 -10.68 8.25 -5.12
N PHE A 7 -10.75 8.13 -6.44
CA PHE A 7 -9.58 7.83 -7.25
C PHE A 7 -8.60 9.00 -7.31
N GLN A 8 -9.07 10.25 -7.30
CA GLN A 8 -8.18 11.42 -7.17
C GLN A 8 -7.44 11.42 -5.81
N GLN A 9 -8.11 11.02 -4.73
CA GLN A 9 -7.47 10.86 -3.43
C GLN A 9 -6.41 9.75 -3.46
N MET A 10 -6.72 8.62 -4.08
CA MET A 10 -5.78 7.51 -4.27
C MET A 10 -4.53 7.97 -5.04
N ASP A 11 -4.68 8.73 -6.13
CA ASP A 11 -3.54 9.26 -6.89
C ASP A 11 -2.65 10.17 -6.02
N PHE A 12 -3.26 11.12 -5.30
CA PHE A 12 -2.51 12.03 -4.43
C PHE A 12 -1.75 11.28 -3.34
N ILE A 13 -2.42 10.32 -2.68
CA ILE A 13 -1.79 9.49 -1.65
C ILE A 13 -0.65 8.69 -2.28
N ARG A 14 -0.87 8.01 -3.41
CA ARG A 14 0.18 7.23 -4.07
C ARG A 14 1.38 8.07 -4.49
N GLN A 15 1.14 9.28 -5.01
CA GLN A 15 2.22 10.22 -5.33
C GLN A 15 3.10 10.54 -4.12
N ARG A 16 2.50 10.67 -2.92
CA ARG A 16 3.26 10.88 -1.67
C ARG A 16 4.07 9.65 -1.28
N THR A 17 3.54 8.44 -1.49
CA THR A 17 4.29 7.18 -1.30
C THR A 17 5.48 7.10 -2.26
N ILE A 18 5.28 7.41 -3.53
CA ILE A 18 6.36 7.43 -4.54
C ILE A 18 7.41 8.48 -4.21
N ALA A 19 7.02 9.70 -3.81
CA ALA A 19 8.00 10.73 -3.43
C ALA A 19 8.84 10.33 -2.21
N ALA A 20 8.27 9.59 -1.26
CA ALA A 20 9.01 9.04 -0.12
C ALA A 20 9.97 7.93 -0.56
N LEU A 21 9.55 7.07 -1.50
CA LEU A 21 10.38 6.03 -2.11
C LEU A 21 11.56 6.63 -2.87
N ASP A 22 11.33 7.64 -3.72
CA ASP A 22 12.36 8.24 -4.59
C ASP A 22 13.52 8.90 -3.83
N THR A 23 13.29 9.24 -2.56
CA THR A 23 14.31 9.82 -1.65
C THR A 23 14.89 8.79 -0.68
N THR A 24 14.60 7.50 -0.88
CA THR A 24 15.09 6.40 -0.06
C THR A 24 16.12 5.60 -0.86
N THR A 25 17.27 5.33 -0.27
CA THR A 25 18.27 4.42 -0.85
C THR A 25 17.91 2.97 -0.47
N GLU A 26 18.38 1.99 -1.24
CA GLU A 26 18.19 0.57 -0.90
C GLU A 26 18.68 0.26 0.54
N ALA A 27 19.80 0.84 0.96
CA ALA A 27 20.32 0.66 2.31
C ALA A 27 19.38 1.21 3.41
N HIS A 28 18.85 2.44 3.23
CA HIS A 28 17.87 3.00 4.16
C HIS A 28 16.55 2.22 4.14
N ALA A 29 16.20 1.63 3.00
CA ALA A 29 14.96 0.87 2.84
C ALA A 29 14.92 -0.39 3.71
N ASP A 30 16.09 -0.99 3.97
CA ASP A 30 16.24 -2.24 4.70
C ASP A 30 16.56 -2.08 6.18
N GLU A 31 17.00 -0.90 6.60
CA GLU A 31 17.28 -0.62 8.00
C GLU A 31 15.99 -0.60 8.84
N ILE A 32 16.07 -1.22 10.03
CA ILE A 32 14.99 -1.27 11.02
C ILE A 32 15.49 -0.55 12.29
N PRO A 33 15.09 0.72 12.50
CA PRO A 33 15.53 1.44 13.70
C PRO A 33 14.95 0.82 14.98
N SER A 34 15.64 1.06 16.10
CA SER A 34 15.18 0.60 17.41
C SER A 34 13.75 1.09 17.72
N GLY A 35 12.91 0.19 18.21
CA GLY A 35 11.49 0.44 18.49
C GLY A 35 10.55 0.17 17.31
N PHE A 36 11.07 -0.05 16.10
CA PHE A 36 10.30 -0.52 14.96
C PHE A 36 10.47 -2.03 14.78
N ARG A 37 9.46 -2.66 14.17
CA ARG A 37 9.52 -4.07 13.75
C ARG A 37 9.54 -4.23 12.23
N ASN A 38 9.35 -3.15 11.48
CA ASN A 38 9.32 -3.14 10.02
C ASN A 38 10.24 -2.06 9.46
N SER A 39 10.70 -2.27 8.23
CA SER A 39 11.55 -1.34 7.48
C SER A 39 10.72 -0.49 6.51
N ILE A 40 11.33 0.50 5.85
CA ILE A 40 10.65 1.27 4.79
C ILE A 40 10.24 0.34 3.65
N ARG A 41 11.11 -0.59 3.22
CA ARG A 41 10.78 -1.58 2.17
C ARG A 41 9.55 -2.39 2.52
N TRP A 42 9.48 -2.88 3.76
CA TRP A 42 8.32 -3.64 4.22
C TRP A 42 7.04 -2.80 4.14
N ASN A 43 7.08 -1.53 4.59
CA ASN A 43 5.91 -0.66 4.53
C ASN A 43 5.47 -0.37 3.08
N LEU A 44 6.41 -0.14 2.15
CA LEU A 44 6.12 0.06 0.73
C LEU A 44 5.47 -1.19 0.09
N GLY A 45 6.04 -2.37 0.35
CA GLY A 45 5.46 -3.63 -0.12
C GLY A 45 4.10 -3.92 0.51
N HIS A 46 3.92 -3.61 1.79
CA HIS A 46 2.66 -3.78 2.50
C HIS A 46 1.56 -2.86 1.96
N ILE A 47 1.87 -1.60 1.65
CA ILE A 47 0.94 -0.67 0.98
C ILE A 47 0.46 -1.27 -0.34
N LEU A 48 1.40 -1.76 -1.15
CA LEU A 48 1.13 -2.34 -2.46
C LEU A 48 0.23 -3.59 -2.35
N LEU A 49 0.62 -4.54 -1.49
CA LEU A 49 -0.13 -5.78 -1.28
C LEU A 49 -1.51 -5.50 -0.67
N SER A 50 -1.62 -4.56 0.27
CA SER A 50 -2.88 -4.25 0.95
C SER A 50 -3.92 -3.71 0.00
N HIS A 51 -3.56 -2.82 -0.94
CA HIS A 51 -4.49 -2.35 -1.98
C HIS A 51 -5.00 -3.50 -2.86
N GLU A 52 -4.08 -4.40 -3.26
CA GLU A 52 -4.42 -5.54 -4.10
C GLU A 52 -5.36 -6.50 -3.36
N ASN A 53 -5.02 -6.86 -2.12
CA ASN A 53 -5.77 -7.82 -1.33
C ASN A 53 -7.11 -7.25 -0.86
N LEU A 54 -7.16 -6.01 -0.36
CA LEU A 54 -8.41 -5.45 0.15
C LEU A 54 -9.47 -5.29 -0.94
N VAL A 55 -9.12 -4.71 -2.09
CA VAL A 55 -10.13 -4.36 -3.09
C VAL A 55 -10.52 -5.58 -3.94
N TYR A 56 -9.54 -6.31 -4.51
CA TYR A 56 -9.86 -7.46 -5.35
C TYR A 56 -10.45 -8.63 -4.57
N SER A 57 -9.95 -8.95 -3.36
CA SER A 57 -10.56 -10.04 -2.58
C SER A 57 -11.95 -9.68 -2.09
N PHE A 58 -12.21 -8.42 -1.77
CA PHE A 58 -13.56 -7.98 -1.38
C PHE A 58 -14.55 -8.10 -2.55
N ALA A 59 -14.12 -7.76 -3.77
CA ALA A 59 -14.90 -7.92 -4.99
C ALA A 59 -15.05 -9.37 -5.47
N GLY A 60 -14.29 -10.33 -4.88
CA GLY A 60 -14.26 -11.72 -5.33
C GLY A 60 -13.39 -11.97 -6.57
N GLU A 61 -12.62 -10.98 -7.03
CA GLU A 61 -11.86 -10.99 -8.29
C GLU A 61 -10.36 -11.27 -8.04
N ASN A 62 -10.04 -12.31 -7.27
CA ASN A 62 -8.66 -12.62 -6.88
C ASN A 62 -7.75 -12.96 -8.08
N GLU A 63 -8.32 -13.43 -9.20
CA GLU A 63 -7.63 -13.72 -10.44
C GLU A 63 -7.12 -12.48 -11.18
N GLN A 64 -7.64 -11.29 -10.86
CA GLN A 64 -7.21 -10.02 -11.44
C GLN A 64 -5.98 -9.42 -10.71
N LYS A 65 -5.58 -10.01 -9.58
CA LYS A 65 -4.37 -9.59 -8.85
C LYS A 65 -3.13 -9.85 -9.70
N SER A 66 -2.23 -8.87 -9.75
CA SER A 66 -1.03 -8.95 -10.61
C SER A 66 0.28 -9.12 -9.84
N LEU A 67 0.24 -9.27 -8.52
CA LEU A 67 1.44 -9.35 -7.68
C LEU A 67 1.93 -10.80 -7.56
N PRO A 68 3.25 -11.04 -7.44
CA PRO A 68 3.78 -12.38 -7.19
C PRO A 68 3.22 -12.97 -5.88
N PRO A 69 2.86 -14.28 -5.83
CA PRO A 69 2.35 -14.89 -4.60
C PRO A 69 3.29 -14.79 -3.40
N THR A 70 4.61 -14.73 -3.66
CA THR A 70 5.63 -14.55 -2.61
C THR A 70 5.50 -13.22 -1.86
N TYR A 71 4.79 -12.25 -2.40
CA TYR A 71 4.56 -10.96 -1.72
C TYR A 71 3.68 -11.13 -0.48
N ASP A 72 2.79 -12.13 -0.46
CA ASP A 72 2.00 -12.42 0.75
C ASP A 72 2.91 -12.83 1.92
N GLU A 73 3.95 -13.65 1.67
CA GLU A 73 4.92 -14.07 2.70
C GLU A 73 5.83 -12.93 3.16
N LEU A 74 6.12 -11.99 2.25
CA LEU A 74 6.96 -10.83 2.53
C LEU A 74 6.19 -9.72 3.26
N PHE A 75 4.95 -9.44 2.87
CA PHE A 75 4.28 -8.17 3.18
C PHE A 75 2.89 -8.30 3.78
N SER A 76 2.39 -9.50 4.09
CA SER A 76 1.10 -9.63 4.79
C SER A 76 1.11 -9.07 6.20
N PHE A 77 -0.07 -8.89 6.79
CA PHE A 77 -0.19 -8.59 8.20
C PHE A 77 0.57 -9.60 9.06
N ASN A 78 1.22 -9.12 10.13
CA ASN A 78 2.12 -9.87 11.02
C ASN A 78 3.46 -10.37 10.42
N THR A 79 3.77 -10.07 9.16
CA THR A 79 5.13 -10.30 8.66
C THR A 79 6.06 -9.13 9.03
N SER A 80 7.36 -9.35 8.91
CA SER A 80 8.40 -8.34 9.05
C SER A 80 9.67 -8.80 8.34
N PRO A 81 10.70 -7.94 8.16
CA PRO A 81 11.97 -8.41 7.62
C PRO A 81 12.60 -9.57 8.41
N GLU A 82 12.34 -9.66 9.72
CA GLU A 82 12.78 -10.78 10.56
C GLU A 82 12.09 -12.11 10.21
N THR A 83 10.88 -12.06 9.63
CA THR A 83 10.13 -13.27 9.25
C THR A 83 10.41 -13.74 7.83
N TRP A 84 11.16 -12.99 7.02
CA TRP A 84 11.41 -13.34 5.61
C TRP A 84 12.28 -14.59 5.44
N GLY A 85 13.11 -14.93 6.43
CA GLY A 85 13.99 -16.09 6.36
C GLY A 85 14.97 -15.97 5.18
N THR A 86 14.83 -16.84 4.17
CA THR A 86 15.66 -16.83 2.95
C THR A 86 15.00 -16.11 1.78
N LEU A 87 13.80 -15.57 1.96
CA LEU A 87 13.10 -14.83 0.90
C LEU A 87 13.82 -13.50 0.64
N VAL A 88 13.94 -13.16 -0.64
CA VAL A 88 14.52 -11.89 -1.08
C VAL A 88 13.37 -10.96 -1.43
N PRO A 89 13.24 -9.79 -0.77
CA PRO A 89 12.22 -8.83 -1.12
C PRO A 89 12.56 -8.13 -2.45
N PRO A 90 11.56 -7.61 -3.18
CA PRO A 90 11.80 -6.80 -4.38
C PRO A 90 12.64 -5.55 -4.09
N SER A 91 13.39 -5.11 -5.09
CA SER A 91 14.11 -3.82 -5.09
C SER A 91 13.15 -2.63 -4.98
N LEU A 92 13.67 -1.45 -4.62
CA LEU A 92 12.85 -0.23 -4.64
C LEU A 92 12.37 0.09 -6.05
N ALA A 93 13.17 -0.20 -7.08
CA ALA A 93 12.78 -0.02 -8.48
C ALA A 93 11.59 -0.90 -8.87
N GLU A 94 11.60 -2.19 -8.51
CA GLU A 94 10.47 -3.09 -8.75
C GLU A 94 9.22 -2.66 -7.98
N LEU A 95 9.37 -2.28 -6.71
CA LEU A 95 8.25 -1.75 -5.91
C LEU A 95 7.68 -0.48 -6.54
N ARG A 96 8.54 0.42 -7.03
CA ARG A 96 8.13 1.67 -7.69
C ARG A 96 7.27 1.40 -8.92
N GLU A 97 7.70 0.51 -9.80
CA GLU A 97 6.95 0.13 -11.00
C GLU A 97 5.54 -0.39 -10.66
N HIS A 98 5.44 -1.29 -9.68
CA HIS A 98 4.15 -1.82 -9.24
C HIS A 98 3.28 -0.76 -8.57
N LEU A 99 3.86 0.09 -7.72
CA LEU A 99 3.15 1.17 -7.02
C LEU A 99 2.63 2.23 -8.00
N GLU A 100 3.35 2.55 -9.07
CA GLU A 100 2.88 3.50 -10.09
C GLU A 100 1.79 2.91 -11.00
N ALA A 101 1.88 1.62 -11.32
CA ALA A 101 0.90 0.97 -12.20
C ALA A 101 -0.44 0.67 -11.51
N GLN A 102 -0.43 0.36 -10.21
CA GLN A 102 -1.61 -0.11 -9.48
C GLN A 102 -2.80 0.89 -9.47
N PRO A 103 -2.64 2.21 -9.25
CA PRO A 103 -3.74 3.18 -9.32
C PRO A 103 -4.54 3.12 -10.61
N LYS A 104 -3.82 3.01 -11.75
CA LYS A 104 -4.43 2.92 -13.07
C LYS A 104 -5.23 1.63 -13.21
N ARG A 105 -4.66 0.48 -12.83
CA ARG A 105 -5.35 -0.82 -12.88
C ARG A 105 -6.62 -0.82 -12.02
N LEU A 106 -6.53 -0.37 -10.77
CA LEU A 106 -7.69 -0.29 -9.87
C LEU A 106 -8.79 0.61 -10.44
N ARG A 107 -8.42 1.76 -11.03
CA ARG A 107 -9.38 2.65 -11.68
C ARG A 107 -10.03 2.01 -12.89
N GLU A 108 -9.26 1.36 -13.76
CA GLU A 108 -9.78 0.66 -14.94
C GLU A 108 -10.74 -0.46 -14.55
N THR A 109 -10.43 -1.21 -13.48
CA THR A 109 -11.30 -2.30 -13.00
C THR A 109 -12.58 -1.80 -12.32
N PHE A 110 -12.49 -0.77 -11.48
CA PHE A 110 -13.56 -0.45 -10.53
C PHE A 110 -14.30 0.88 -10.78
N SER A 111 -13.93 1.66 -11.79
CA SER A 111 -14.70 2.87 -12.15
C SER A 111 -16.13 2.51 -12.56
N GLY A 112 -17.11 3.20 -11.98
CA GLY A 112 -18.54 2.93 -12.16
C GLY A 112 -19.05 1.74 -11.35
N ARG A 113 -18.19 1.09 -10.54
CA ARG A 113 -18.50 -0.11 -9.75
C ARG A 113 -18.38 0.10 -8.25
N LEU A 114 -18.07 1.32 -7.79
CA LEU A 114 -17.79 1.57 -6.38
C LEU A 114 -18.98 1.32 -5.44
N ASP A 115 -20.22 1.36 -5.94
CA ASP A 115 -21.42 1.05 -5.17
C ASP A 115 -21.77 -0.46 -5.20
N GLU A 116 -21.01 -1.30 -5.91
CA GLU A 116 -21.19 -2.76 -5.88
C GLU A 116 -20.84 -3.33 -4.50
N THR A 117 -21.63 -4.32 -4.07
CA THR A 117 -21.41 -5.02 -2.81
C THR A 117 -20.45 -6.19 -2.98
N GLY A 118 -19.50 -6.34 -2.06
CA GLY A 118 -18.58 -7.48 -2.06
C GLY A 118 -19.25 -8.81 -1.70
N GLU A 119 -18.53 -9.92 -1.88
CA GLU A 119 -19.06 -11.27 -1.59
C GLU A 119 -19.49 -11.45 -0.12
N LYS A 120 -18.76 -10.79 0.78
CA LYS A 120 -19.02 -10.77 2.22
C LYS A 120 -18.71 -9.38 2.76
N PRO A 121 -19.45 -8.90 3.78
CA PRO A 121 -19.12 -7.65 4.44
C PRO A 121 -17.70 -7.68 5.03
N PHE A 122 -16.96 -6.59 4.84
CA PHE A 122 -15.64 -6.42 5.42
C PHE A 122 -15.78 -5.85 6.83
N VAL A 123 -15.55 -6.69 7.84
CA VAL A 123 -15.75 -6.35 9.25
C VAL A 123 -14.40 -6.00 9.88
N LEU A 124 -14.22 -4.72 10.25
CA LEU A 124 -13.00 -4.23 10.90
C LEU A 124 -12.99 -4.42 12.43
N GLY A 125 -14.08 -4.95 12.97
CA GLY A 125 -14.32 -5.09 14.40
C GLY A 125 -15.19 -3.97 14.97
N GLY A 126 -15.76 -4.21 16.16
CA GLY A 126 -16.74 -3.31 16.76
C GLY A 126 -18.01 -3.19 15.89
N ASN A 127 -18.47 -1.95 15.68
CA ASN A 127 -19.67 -1.65 14.89
C ASN A 127 -19.34 -1.13 13.48
N THR A 128 -18.11 -1.36 12.98
CA THR A 128 -17.67 -0.86 11.67
C THR A 128 -17.62 -1.99 10.66
N THR A 129 -18.48 -1.90 9.65
CA THR A 129 -18.59 -2.86 8.56
C THR A 129 -18.69 -2.11 7.25
N PHE A 130 -17.89 -2.50 6.25
CA PHE A 130 -18.00 -2.01 4.89
C PHE A 130 -18.71 -3.04 4.02
N THR A 131 -19.59 -2.56 3.16
CA THR A 131 -20.43 -3.39 2.30
C THR A 131 -20.22 -3.12 0.83
N THR A 132 -19.57 -2.01 0.47
CA THR A 132 -19.33 -1.62 -0.92
C THR A 132 -17.84 -1.51 -1.26
N ILE A 133 -17.50 -1.66 -2.54
CA ILE A 133 -16.11 -1.53 -3.03
C ILE A 133 -15.55 -0.15 -2.69
N GLY A 134 -16.34 0.91 -2.83
CA GLY A 134 -15.92 2.28 -2.54
C GLY A 134 -15.56 2.49 -1.07
N GLU A 135 -16.28 1.88 -0.14
CA GLU A 135 -15.94 1.93 1.30
C GLU A 135 -14.60 1.23 1.58
N VAL A 136 -14.37 0.06 0.98
CA VAL A 136 -13.11 -0.69 1.13
C VAL A 136 -11.94 0.04 0.48
N LEU A 137 -12.12 0.64 -0.70
CA LEU A 137 -11.09 1.45 -1.35
C LEU A 137 -10.79 2.72 -0.53
N SER A 138 -11.81 3.36 0.06
CA SER A 138 -11.60 4.48 0.99
C SER A 138 -10.80 4.08 2.22
N PHE A 139 -11.01 2.87 2.73
CA PHE A 139 -10.21 2.34 3.82
C PHE A 139 -8.77 2.04 3.39
N ALA A 140 -8.57 1.44 2.20
CA ALA A 140 -7.23 1.19 1.66
C ALA A 140 -6.42 2.49 1.49
N ASN A 141 -7.06 3.56 1.02
CA ASN A 141 -6.46 4.90 0.93
C ASN A 141 -6.02 5.41 2.32
N TRP A 142 -6.89 5.35 3.32
CA TRP A 142 -6.55 5.73 4.70
C TRP A 142 -5.41 4.88 5.27
N HIS A 143 -5.44 3.58 5.02
CA HIS A 143 -4.43 2.63 5.47
C HIS A 143 -3.05 2.92 4.87
N GLU A 144 -2.96 3.24 3.58
CA GLU A 144 -1.70 3.70 2.98
C GLU A 144 -1.18 4.98 3.64
N GLY A 145 -2.06 5.94 3.97
CA GLY A 145 -1.69 7.13 4.74
C GLY A 145 -1.08 6.82 6.12
N LEU A 146 -1.56 5.78 6.82
CA LEU A 146 -0.93 5.32 8.07
C LEU A 146 0.50 4.82 7.84
N HIS A 147 0.70 4.01 6.81
CA HIS A 147 2.03 3.47 6.48
C HIS A 147 2.99 4.54 5.96
N GLN A 148 2.50 5.58 5.27
CA GLN A 148 3.30 6.78 4.98
C GLN A 148 3.79 7.46 6.27
N GLY A 149 2.94 7.55 7.29
CA GLY A 149 3.32 8.06 8.61
C GLY A 149 4.44 7.24 9.26
N THR A 150 4.35 5.91 9.16
CA THR A 150 5.40 4.99 9.63
C THR A 150 6.70 5.18 8.86
N ILE A 151 6.65 5.21 7.52
CA ILE A 151 7.83 5.46 6.66
C ILE A 151 8.50 6.78 7.06
N THR A 152 7.72 7.85 7.23
CA THR A 152 8.23 9.17 7.65
C THR A 152 8.94 9.11 9.00
N SER A 153 8.36 8.36 9.94
CA SER A 153 8.91 8.21 11.29
C SER A 153 10.24 7.46 11.26
N ILE A 154 10.32 6.38 10.48
CA ILE A 154 11.57 5.62 10.25
C ILE A 154 12.63 6.53 9.62
N LYS A 155 12.29 7.25 8.54
CA LYS A 155 13.23 8.15 7.84
C LYS A 155 13.80 9.23 8.79
N ARG A 156 12.96 9.82 9.66
CA ARG A 156 13.41 10.81 10.64
C ARG A 156 14.38 10.23 11.66
N VAL A 157 14.13 9.03 12.16
CA VAL A 157 15.03 8.35 13.12
C VAL A 157 16.35 7.96 12.45
N GLN A 158 16.32 7.62 11.17
CA GLN A 158 17.52 7.39 10.34
C GLN A 158 18.30 8.68 10.02
N GLY A 159 17.80 9.86 10.39
CA GLY A 159 18.45 11.15 10.11
C GLY A 159 18.31 11.61 8.66
N ILE A 160 17.35 11.06 7.90
CA ILE A 160 17.09 11.48 6.52
C ILE A 160 16.33 12.82 6.54
N GLU A 161 16.98 13.87 6.05
CA GLU A 161 16.40 15.22 5.98
C GLU A 161 15.41 15.37 4.82
N ASP A 162 15.72 14.76 3.66
CA ASP A 162 14.84 14.75 2.50
C ASP A 162 13.80 13.64 2.59
N LEU A 163 12.65 14.00 3.15
CA LEU A 163 11.56 13.06 3.36
C LEU A 163 10.78 12.79 2.06
N TRP A 164 10.81 13.71 1.09
CA TRP A 164 10.03 13.63 -0.14
C TRP A 164 10.70 14.43 -1.25
N SER A 165 10.87 13.80 -2.41
CA SER A 165 11.23 14.54 -3.62
C SER A 165 10.12 15.57 -3.88
N LYS A 166 10.49 16.75 -4.40
CA LYS A 166 9.48 17.65 -4.95
C LYS A 166 8.81 16.88 -6.08
N THR A 167 7.55 16.50 -5.90
CA THR A 167 6.73 16.03 -7.01
C THR A 167 6.64 17.19 -7.99
N GLU A 168 7.38 17.12 -9.10
CA GLU A 168 7.15 18.03 -10.21
C GLU A 168 5.69 17.85 -10.63
N ARG A 169 4.96 18.96 -10.68
CA ARG A 169 3.54 18.98 -11.02
C ARG A 169 3.34 18.82 -12.52
#